data_AF-A0A429FHW1-F1
#
_entry.id   AF-A0A429FHW1-F1
#
_cell.length_a   1.000
_cell.length_b   1.000
_cell.length_c   1.000
_cell.angle_alpha   90.00
_cell.angle_beta   90.00
_cell.angle_gamma   90.00
#
_symmetry.space_group_name_H-M   'P 1'
#
loop_
_entity.id
_entity.type
_entity.pdbx_description
1 polymer ?
#
loop_
_entity_poly.entity_id
_entity_poly.type
_entity_poly.pdbx_seq_one_letter_code
_entity_poly.pdbx_strand_id
1 'polypeptide(L)'
;MSEVTAFMLVKTTPEWLGLTVEQRVKAFKSEILPVIESKVKGVRSRFFDTEFYSARVTDVWVWEAEDHHSYQLLIEALRETPFWDRYFEIVDLLVGVENAYAANYGLDTYASVNV
;
A
#
# COMPACT_ATOMS: atom_id res chain seq x y z
N MET A 1 7.83 -13.73 13.68
CA MET A 1 7.93 -12.33 13.21
C MET A 1 6.51 -11.80 13.15
N SER A 2 6.30 -10.53 13.52
CA SER A 2 4.95 -9.97 13.56
C SER A 2 4.61 -9.40 12.20
N GLU A 3 3.42 -9.73 11.72
CA GLU A 3 2.86 -9.18 10.47
C GLU A 3 2.81 -7.64 10.56
N VAL A 4 3.24 -6.99 9.49
CA VAL A 4 3.24 -5.54 9.35
C VAL A 4 2.08 -5.16 8.44
N THR A 5 1.24 -4.24 8.90
CA THR A 5 0.19 -3.62 8.08
C THR A 5 0.56 -2.18 7.79
N ALA A 6 0.60 -1.80 6.53
CA ALA A 6 0.84 -0.44 6.09
C ALA A 6 -0.38 0.12 5.37
N PHE A 7 -0.81 1.32 5.78
CA PHE A 7 -1.80 2.13 5.07
C PHE A 7 -1.04 3.19 4.29
N MET A 8 -0.85 2.93 2.99
CA MET A 8 -0.20 3.86 2.08
C MET A 8 -1.24 4.81 1.51
N LEU A 9 -1.14 6.08 1.89
CA LEU A 9 -2.04 7.14 1.47
C LEU A 9 -1.46 7.79 0.23
N VAL A 10 -2.19 7.75 -0.89
CA VAL A 10 -1.70 8.27 -2.17
C VAL A 10 -2.65 9.26 -2.80
N LYS A 11 -2.09 10.13 -3.64
CA LYS A 11 -2.85 11.09 -4.42
C LYS A 11 -2.47 10.99 -5.89
N THR A 12 -3.44 10.78 -6.77
CA THR A 12 -3.18 10.76 -8.22
C THR A 12 -2.66 12.11 -8.71
N THR A 13 -1.69 12.07 -9.63
CA THR A 13 -1.15 13.28 -10.26
C THR A 13 -2.00 13.71 -11.46
N PRO A 14 -1.85 14.96 -11.94
CA PRO A 14 -2.50 15.39 -13.17
C PRO A 14 -2.14 14.53 -14.39
N GLU A 15 -0.92 14.00 -14.44
CA GLU A 15 -0.50 13.09 -15.51
C GLU A 15 -1.34 11.81 -15.50
N TRP A 16 -1.51 11.19 -14.34
CA TRP A 16 -2.34 9.99 -14.18
C TRP A 16 -3.80 10.25 -14.58
N LEU A 17 -4.35 11.37 -14.14
CA LEU A 17 -5.72 11.77 -14.46
C LEU A 17 -5.90 12.05 -15.96
N GLY A 18 -4.85 12.50 -16.64
CA GLY A 18 -4.85 12.69 -18.10
C GLY A 18 -4.85 11.40 -18.92
N LEU A 19 -4.51 10.26 -18.32
CA LEU A 19 -4.52 8.95 -19.00
C LEU A 19 -5.95 8.43 -19.21
N THR A 20 -6.19 7.76 -20.33
CA THR A 20 -7.39 6.94 -20.54
C THR A 20 -7.39 5.73 -19.62
N VAL A 21 -8.56 5.10 -19.44
CA VAL A 21 -8.69 3.88 -18.62
C VAL A 21 -7.77 2.77 -19.14
N GLU A 22 -7.68 2.58 -20.46
CA GLU A 22 -6.81 1.59 -21.09
C GLU A 22 -5.33 1.87 -20.81
N GLN A 23 -4.93 3.15 -20.84
CA GLN A 23 -3.56 3.57 -20.52
C GLN A 23 -3.23 3.32 -19.05
N ARG A 24 -4.16 3.60 -18.11
CA ARG A 24 -3.98 3.30 -16.67
C ARG A 24 -3.80 1.81 -16.43
N VAL A 25 -4.66 0.98 -17.04
CA VAL A 25 -4.56 -0.48 -16.96
C VAL A 25 -3.23 -0.97 -17.54
N LYS A 26 -2.81 -0.41 -18.68
CA LYS A 26 -1.51 -0.74 -19.29
C LYS A 26 -0.36 -0.38 -18.35
N ALA A 27 -0.33 0.83 -17.81
CA ALA A 27 0.70 1.29 -16.89
C ALA A 27 0.85 0.34 -15.69
N PHE A 28 -0.25 -0.06 -15.04
CA PHE A 28 -0.18 -1.06 -13.97
C PHE A 28 0.41 -2.40 -14.44
N LYS A 29 -0.10 -2.94 -15.55
CA LYS A 29 0.29 -4.27 -16.03
C LYS A 29 1.71 -4.35 -16.59
N SER A 30 2.26 -3.25 -17.11
CA SER A 30 3.59 -3.27 -17.74
C SER A 30 4.68 -2.59 -16.91
N GLU A 31 4.35 -1.61 -16.07
CA GLU A 31 5.35 -0.76 -15.41
C GLU A 31 5.38 -0.94 -13.89
N ILE A 32 4.27 -1.33 -13.27
CA ILE A 32 4.14 -1.35 -11.80
C ILE A 32 4.13 -2.77 -11.25
N LEU A 33 3.10 -3.56 -11.58
CA LEU A 33 2.89 -4.89 -10.99
C LEU A 33 4.04 -5.86 -11.25
N PRO A 34 4.63 -5.93 -12.46
CA PRO A 34 5.74 -6.87 -12.71
C PRO A 34 6.97 -6.62 -11.84
N VAL A 35 7.27 -5.37 -11.49
CA VAL A 35 8.40 -5.02 -10.63
C VAL A 35 8.17 -5.50 -9.20
N ILE A 36 6.95 -5.34 -8.68
CA ILE A 36 6.56 -5.84 -7.36
C ILE A 36 6.60 -7.37 -7.35
N GLU A 37 5.95 -8.04 -8.32
CA GLU A 37 5.82 -9.50 -8.36
C GLU A 37 7.17 -10.23 -8.49
N SER A 38 8.14 -9.60 -9.17
CA SER A 38 9.48 -10.16 -9.38
C SER A 38 10.42 -9.99 -8.18
N LYS A 39 10.26 -8.92 -7.39
CA LYS A 39 11.18 -8.56 -6.30
C LYS A 39 10.65 -8.86 -4.91
N VAL A 40 9.33 -8.95 -4.76
CA VAL A 40 8.67 -8.97 -3.45
C VAL A 40 7.96 -10.31 -3.26
N LYS A 41 8.06 -10.85 -2.04
CA LYS A 41 7.34 -12.05 -1.56
C LYS A 41 6.79 -11.77 -0.16
N GLY A 42 5.84 -12.59 0.28
CA GLY A 42 5.27 -12.46 1.62
C GLY A 42 4.47 -11.17 1.82
N VAL A 43 3.84 -10.66 0.76
CA VAL A 43 2.97 -9.47 0.83
C VAL A 43 1.61 -9.74 0.20
N ARG A 44 0.59 -9.06 0.73
CA ARG A 44 -0.76 -8.99 0.19
C ARG A 44 -1.21 -7.54 0.16
N SER A 45 -2.08 -7.19 -0.79
CA SER A 45 -2.63 -5.84 -0.83
C SER A 45 -4.12 -5.77 -1.10
N ARG A 46 -4.69 -4.63 -0.72
CA ARG A 46 -6.07 -4.21 -0.98
C ARG A 46 -6.04 -2.71 -1.31
N PHE A 47 -6.62 -2.33 -2.45
CA PHE A 47 -6.62 -0.95 -2.93
C PHE A 47 -8.03 -0.36 -2.79
N PHE A 48 -8.14 0.83 -2.22
CA PHE A 48 -9.42 1.47 -1.91
C PHE A 48 -9.45 2.89 -2.47
N ASP A 49 -10.43 3.14 -3.34
CA ASP A 49 -10.71 4.48 -3.84
C ASP A 49 -11.38 5.30 -2.73
N THR A 50 -10.86 6.50 -2.48
CA THR A 50 -11.35 7.43 -1.44
C THR A 50 -11.57 8.85 -1.97
N GLU A 51 -11.31 9.08 -3.25
CA GLU A 51 -11.32 10.39 -3.92
C GLU A 51 -12.65 11.16 -3.84
N PHE A 52 -13.77 10.44 -3.64
CA PHE A 52 -15.09 11.04 -3.44
C PHE A 52 -15.35 11.51 -2.01
N TYR A 53 -14.56 11.08 -1.02
CA TYR A 53 -14.71 11.45 0.40
C TYR A 53 -13.54 12.28 0.95
N SER A 54 -12.41 12.37 0.24
CA SER A 54 -11.22 13.09 0.69
C SER A 54 -10.63 13.93 -0.43
N ALA A 55 -10.34 15.21 -0.13
CA ALA A 55 -9.53 16.05 -1.02
C ALA A 55 -8.01 15.87 -0.80
N ARG A 56 -7.62 15.25 0.32
CA ARG A 56 -6.21 15.08 0.72
C ARG A 56 -5.55 13.92 -0.03
N VAL A 57 -6.28 12.81 -0.21
CA VAL A 57 -5.81 11.57 -0.83
C VAL A 57 -6.87 11.08 -1.80
N THR A 58 -6.46 10.43 -2.88
CA THR A 58 -7.39 9.78 -3.80
C THR A 58 -7.59 8.33 -3.45
N ASP A 59 -6.57 7.65 -2.94
CA ASP A 59 -6.62 6.23 -2.69
C ASP A 59 -5.85 5.83 -1.43
N VAL A 60 -6.24 4.71 -0.86
CA VAL A 60 -5.51 4.03 0.21
C VAL A 60 -5.12 2.65 -0.28
N TRP A 61 -3.81 2.40 -0.37
CA TRP A 61 -3.28 1.08 -0.65
C TRP A 61 -2.86 0.40 0.66
N VAL A 62 -3.66 -0.54 1.12
CA VAL A 62 -3.35 -1.34 2.31
C VAL A 62 -2.47 -2.49 1.91
N TRP A 63 -1.34 -2.64 2.60
CA TRP A 63 -0.39 -3.73 2.45
C TRP A 63 -0.25 -4.51 3.74
N GLU A 64 -0.33 -5.82 3.66
CA GLU A 64 0.03 -6.76 4.72
C GLU A 64 1.33 -7.43 4.29
N ALA A 65 2.32 -7.48 5.18
CA ALA A 65 3.62 -8.09 4.94
C ALA A 65 3.98 -9.03 6.10
N GLU A 66 4.52 -10.21 5.79
CA GLU A 66 4.89 -11.23 6.79
C GLU A 66 5.92 -10.70 7.81
N ASP A 67 6.76 -9.77 7.40
CA ASP A 67 7.76 -9.12 8.24
C ASP A 67 8.19 -7.74 7.71
N HIS A 68 9.02 -7.05 8.50
CA HIS A 68 9.58 -5.75 8.13
C HIS A 68 10.43 -5.79 6.86
N HIS A 69 11.11 -6.91 6.57
CA HIS A 69 11.99 -7.00 5.41
C HIS A 69 11.18 -7.09 4.12
N SER A 70 10.10 -7.88 4.13
CA SER A 70 9.14 -8.00 3.05
C SER A 70 8.48 -6.65 2.74
N TYR A 71 8.13 -5.88 3.78
CA TYR A 71 7.64 -4.51 3.60
C TYR A 71 8.70 -3.55 3.04
N GLN A 72 9.95 -3.63 3.51
CA GLN A 72 11.05 -2.84 2.96
C GLN A 72 11.24 -3.10 1.46
N LEU A 73 11.30 -4.36 1.05
CA LEU A 73 11.45 -4.75 -0.36
C LEU A 73 10.28 -4.27 -1.23
N LEU A 74 9.06 -4.26 -0.68
CA LEU A 74 7.90 -3.67 -1.35
C LEU A 74 8.10 -2.18 -1.65
N ILE A 75 8.54 -1.41 -0.65
CA ILE A 75 8.77 0.03 -0.81
C ILE A 75 9.91 0.30 -1.80
N GLU A 76 11.01 -0.46 -1.72
CA GLU A 76 12.11 -0.38 -2.68
C GLU A 76 11.62 -0.68 -4.11
N ALA A 77 10.85 -1.75 -4.30
CA ALA A 77 10.30 -2.11 -5.60
C ALA A 77 9.36 -1.02 -6.16
N LEU A 78 8.45 -0.48 -5.34
CA LEU A 78 7.53 0.58 -5.75
C LEU A 78 8.27 1.86 -6.17
N ARG A 79 9.32 2.24 -5.44
CA ARG A 79 10.17 3.42 -5.74
C ARG A 79 10.86 3.34 -7.09
N GLU A 80 11.06 2.14 -7.62
CA GLU A 80 11.63 1.93 -8.95
C GLU A 80 10.59 2.01 -10.08
N THR A 81 9.31 2.17 -9.75
CA THR A 81 8.24 2.27 -10.74
C THR A 81 7.75 3.71 -10.87
N PRO A 82 7.10 4.06 -11.99
CA PRO A 82 6.37 5.32 -12.13
C PRO A 82 5.26 5.56 -11.09
N PHE A 83 4.90 4.55 -10.28
CA PHE A 83 3.92 4.74 -9.21
C PHE A 83 4.36 5.81 -8.20
N TRP A 84 5.61 5.77 -7.73
CA TRP A 84 6.03 6.44 -6.48
C TRP A 84 6.05 7.97 -6.52
N ASP A 85 6.41 8.59 -7.64
CA ASP A 85 6.49 10.07 -7.74
C ASP A 85 5.99 10.63 -9.09
N ARG A 86 5.41 9.80 -9.96
CA ARG A 86 4.93 10.24 -11.30
C ARG A 86 3.44 10.09 -11.47
N TYR A 87 2.91 8.89 -11.27
CA TYR A 87 1.47 8.63 -11.37
C TYR A 87 0.73 8.93 -10.07
N PHE A 88 1.42 8.73 -8.93
CA PHE A 88 0.89 9.05 -7.62
C PHE A 88 1.94 9.85 -6.83
N GLU A 89 1.45 10.70 -5.94
CA GLU A 89 2.19 11.27 -4.82
C GLU A 89 1.96 10.38 -3.59
N ILE A 90 3.04 9.95 -2.92
CA ILE A 90 2.94 9.28 -1.63
C ILE A 90 2.73 10.34 -0.54
N VAL A 91 1.50 10.45 -0.05
CA VAL A 91 1.11 11.48 0.92
C VAL A 91 1.51 11.08 2.34
N ASP A 92 1.35 9.79 2.70
CA ASP A 92 1.67 9.28 4.03
C ASP A 92 1.85 7.76 4.02
N LEU A 93 2.59 7.24 5.01
CA LEU A 93 2.77 5.81 5.25
C LEU A 93 2.51 5.54 6.73
N LEU A 94 1.30 5.09 7.05
CA LEU A 94 0.94 4.69 8.40
C LEU A 94 1.22 3.20 8.57
N VAL A 95 2.35 2.86 9.18
CA VAL A 95 2.79 1.47 9.36
C VAL A 95 2.57 1.03 10.80
N GLY A 96 1.93 -0.11 10.99
CA GLY A 96 1.61 -0.68 12.30
C GLY A 96 1.75 -2.20 12.33
N VAL A 97 1.65 -2.74 13.54
CA VAL A 97 1.60 -4.18 13.81
C VAL A 97 0.30 -4.45 14.54
N GLU A 98 -0.54 -5.33 13.99
CA GLU A 98 -1.85 -5.62 14.56
C GLU A 98 -1.71 -6.14 16.00
N ASN A 99 -2.50 -5.58 16.92
CA ASN A 99 -2.55 -6.00 18.33
C ASN A 99 -1.20 -6.02 19.08
N ALA A 100 -0.20 -5.27 18.61
CA ALA A 100 1.15 -5.29 19.20
C ALA A 100 1.17 -4.96 20.70
N TYR A 101 0.32 -4.03 21.14
CA TYR A 101 0.18 -3.72 22.57
C TYR A 101 -0.29 -4.96 23.36
N ALA A 102 -1.39 -5.59 22.94
CA ALA A 102 -1.92 -6.78 23.62
C ALA A 102 -0.89 -7.92 23.66
N ALA A 103 -0.22 -8.18 22.52
CA ALA A 103 0.83 -9.18 22.43
C ALA A 103 2.00 -8.90 23.39
N ASN A 104 2.48 -7.66 23.46
CA ASN A 104 3.59 -7.26 24.33
C ASN A 104 3.30 -7.44 25.82
N TYR A 105 2.03 -7.34 26.22
CA TYR A 105 1.61 -7.47 27.61
C TYR A 105 0.91 -8.81 27.92
N GLY A 106 0.81 -9.72 26.95
CA GLY A 106 0.13 -11.01 27.12
C GLY A 106 -1.38 -10.88 27.42
N LEU A 107 -2.03 -9.86 26.85
CA LEU A 107 -3.46 -9.58 27.01
C LEU A 107 -4.27 -10.12 25.81
N ASP A 108 -5.58 -10.27 25.97
CA ASP A 108 -6.45 -10.57 24.83
C ASP A 108 -6.58 -9.36 23.89
N THR A 109 -6.96 -9.62 22.64
CA THR A 109 -7.15 -8.59 21.61
C THR A 109 -8.56 -8.00 21.70
N TYR A 110 -8.72 -6.94 22.49
CA TYR A 110 -10.04 -6.34 22.72
C TYR A 110 -10.50 -5.36 21.62
N ALA A 111 -9.57 -4.84 20.80
CA ALA A 111 -9.86 -3.85 19.76
C ALA A 111 -10.11 -4.46 18.37
N SER A 112 -9.57 -5.65 18.09
CA SER A 112 -9.91 -6.42 16.88
C SER A 112 -11.17 -7.26 17.15
N VAL A 113 -12.23 -7.02 16.37
CA VAL A 113 -13.51 -7.71 16.50
C VAL A 113 -13.76 -8.53 15.23
N ASN A 114 -13.96 -9.83 15.37
CA ASN A 114 -14.41 -10.73 14.29
C ASN A 114 -15.79 -11.26 14.69
N VAL A 115 -16.84 -10.71 14.05
CA VAL A 115 -18.25 -11.09 14.28
C VAL A 115 -18.90 -11.56 12.99
#